data_AF-A0A0J1B6S2-F1
#
_entry.id   AF-A0A0J1B6S2-F1
#
_cell.length_a   1.000
_cell.length_b   1.000
_cell.length_c   1.000
_cell.angle_alpha   90.00
_cell.angle_beta   90.00
_cell.angle_gamma   90.00
#
_symmetry.space_group_name_H-M   'P 1'
#
loop_
_entity.id
_entity.type
_entity.pdbx_description
1 polymer ?
#
loop_
_entity_poly.entity_id
_entity_poly.type
_entity_poly.pdbx_seq_one_letter_code
_entity_poly.pdbx_strand_id
1 'polypeptide(L)'
;MDILITHGPPKGVLDITHDIESKELVQVGCAALRRHIEERIKPKIHAFGHLHDEKGISNFGMFTRGVTQYINCSCCNLAAKLKNNGFVIEL
;
A
#
# COMPACT_ATOMS: atom_id res chain seq x y z
N MET A 1 1.35 11.61 15.81
CA MET A 1 1.81 11.79 14.41
C MET A 1 0.62 11.40 13.55
N ASP A 2 0.03 12.33 12.81
CA ASP A 2 -1.23 12.08 12.10
C ASP A 2 -1.04 11.35 10.78
N ILE A 3 0.04 11.67 10.06
CA ILE A 3 0.35 11.10 8.75
C ILE A 3 1.74 10.46 8.78
N LEU A 4 1.83 9.22 8.30
CA LEU A 4 3.08 8.53 7.96
C LEU A 4 3.15 8.37 6.44
N ILE A 5 4.31 8.61 5.85
CA ILE A 5 4.56 8.40 4.42
C ILE A 5 5.76 7.49 4.25
N THR A 6 5.63 6.43 3.44
CA THR A 6 6.73 5.54 3.04
C THR A 6 6.67 5.29 1.54
N HIS A 7 7.77 4.84 0.93
CA HIS A 7 7.72 4.46 -0.49
C HIS A 7 6.92 3.17 -0.71
N GLY A 8 7.27 2.11 0.04
CA GLY A 8 6.63 0.79 -0.07
C GLY A 8 5.60 0.50 1.01
N PRO A 9 4.77 -0.55 0.81
CA PRO A 9 3.67 -0.91 1.70
C PRO A 9 4.11 -1.62 2.99
N PRO A 10 3.31 -1.57 4.07
CA PRO A 10 3.43 -2.49 5.17
C PRO A 10 2.87 -3.88 4.77
N LYS A 11 3.37 -4.95 5.38
CA LYS A 11 2.92 -6.32 5.07
C LYS A 11 1.40 -6.47 5.24
N GLY A 12 0.75 -7.14 4.30
CA GLY A 12 -0.67 -7.48 4.36
C GLY A 12 -1.60 -6.27 4.23
N VAL A 13 -1.17 -5.23 3.52
CA VAL A 13 -1.98 -4.07 3.16
C VAL A 13 -1.61 -3.61 1.76
N LEU A 14 -2.50 -3.86 0.79
CA LEU A 14 -2.33 -3.41 -0.60
C LEU A 14 -0.94 -3.78 -1.18
N ASP A 15 -0.45 -4.96 -0.81
CA ASP A 15 0.92 -5.41 -1.02
C ASP A 15 1.02 -6.77 -1.75
N ILE A 16 -0.03 -7.13 -2.51
CA ILE A 16 -0.10 -8.43 -3.19
C ILE A 16 0.49 -8.31 -4.59
N THR A 17 1.29 -9.28 -5.02
CA THR A 17 1.84 -9.40 -6.37
C THR A 17 2.00 -10.88 -6.73
N HIS A 18 2.28 -11.19 -7.98
CA HIS A 18 2.70 -12.54 -8.37
C HIS A 18 4.20 -12.71 -8.14
N ASP A 19 4.59 -13.79 -7.47
CA ASP A 19 5.99 -14.17 -7.35
C ASP A 19 6.60 -14.43 -8.74
N ILE A 20 7.85 -14.02 -8.91
CA ILE A 20 8.49 -14.05 -10.23
C ILE A 20 8.71 -15.49 -10.72
N GLU A 21 9.00 -16.41 -9.82
CA GLU A 21 9.34 -17.79 -10.14
C GLU A 21 8.10 -18.68 -10.15
N SER A 22 7.40 -18.76 -9.01
CA SER A 22 6.25 -19.66 -8.81
C SER A 22 4.95 -19.17 -9.45
N LYS A 23 4.85 -17.87 -9.75
CA LYS A 23 3.61 -17.20 -10.19
C LYS A 23 2.49 -17.23 -9.15
N GLU A 24 2.76 -17.66 -7.93
CA GLU A 24 1.80 -17.65 -6.85
C GLU A 24 1.57 -16.23 -6.32
N LEU A 25 0.41 -16.00 -5.72
CA LEU A 25 0.12 -14.74 -5.05
C LEU A 25 0.93 -14.63 -3.77
N VAL A 26 1.70 -13.54 -3.65
CA VAL A 26 2.54 -13.27 -2.49
C VAL A 26 2.31 -11.85 -1.98
N GLN A 27 2.36 -11.71 -0.67
CA GLN A 27 2.41 -10.40 0.01
C GLN A 27 3.88 -9.99 0.16
N VAL A 28 4.26 -8.77 -0.25
CA VAL A 28 5.67 -8.35 -0.24
C VAL A 28 5.96 -7.14 0.65
N GLY A 29 4.96 -6.61 1.35
CA GLY A 29 5.13 -5.47 2.24
C GLY A 29 6.02 -5.77 3.45
N CYS A 30 6.51 -4.72 4.11
CA CYS A 30 7.43 -4.85 5.23
C CYS A 30 6.71 -5.22 6.54
N ALA A 31 7.05 -6.37 7.13
CA ALA A 31 6.45 -6.84 8.39
C ALA A 31 6.84 -5.97 9.60
N ALA A 32 8.08 -5.49 9.66
CA ALA A 32 8.53 -4.59 10.72
C ALA A 32 7.80 -3.24 10.67
N LEU A 33 7.57 -2.71 9.46
CA LEU A 33 6.78 -1.48 9.27
C LEU A 33 5.35 -1.67 9.77
N ARG A 34 4.68 -2.76 9.38
CA ARG A 34 3.34 -3.11 9.87
C ARG A 34 3.29 -3.12 11.40
N ARG A 35 4.22 -3.81 12.04
CA ARG A 35 4.30 -3.90 13.50
C ARG A 35 4.43 -2.51 14.13
N HIS A 36 5.33 -1.67 13.62
CA HIS A 36 5.52 -0.33 14.16
C HIS A 36 4.29 0.57 14.00
N ILE A 37 3.56 0.45 12.89
CA ILE A 37 2.34 1.22 12.66
C ILE A 37 1.26 0.80 13.66
N GLU A 38 1.04 -0.50 13.83
CA GLU A 38 -0.05 -1.03 14.65
C GLU A 38 0.20 -0.89 16.15
N GLU A 39 1.43 -1.10 16.59
CA GLU A 39 1.73 -1.19 18.02
C GLU A 39 2.21 0.14 18.60
N ARG A 40 2.96 0.95 17.82
CA ARG A 40 3.70 2.11 18.33
C ARG A 40 3.21 3.45 17.78
N ILE A 41 3.19 3.61 16.45
CA ILE A 41 3.02 4.91 15.80
C ILE A 41 1.53 5.29 15.72
N LYS A 42 0.68 4.33 15.31
CA LYS A 42 -0.78 4.47 15.18
C LYS A 42 -1.21 5.77 14.48
N PRO A 43 -0.70 6.07 13.27
CA PRO A 43 -1.08 7.27 12.54
C PRO A 43 -2.53 7.18 12.08
N LYS A 44 -3.20 8.32 11.86
CA LYS A 44 -4.52 8.36 11.22
C LYS A 44 -4.42 7.92 9.76
N ILE A 45 -3.37 8.34 9.06
CA ILE A 45 -3.12 8.00 7.66
C ILE A 45 -1.72 7.41 7.49
N HIS A 46 -1.61 6.32 6.73
CA HIS A 46 -0.34 5.83 6.18
C HIS A 46 -0.42 5.80 4.65
N ALA A 47 0.27 6.73 4.00
CA ALA A 47 0.32 6.79 2.54
C ALA A 47 1.61 6.15 2.00
N PHE A 48 1.48 5.39 0.91
CA PHE A 48 2.59 4.74 0.23
C PHE A 48 2.27 4.50 -1.24
N GLY A 49 3.22 3.97 -2.00
CA GLY A 49 3.03 3.58 -3.40
C GLY A 49 3.77 2.28 -3.70
N HIS A 50 4.58 2.32 -4.76
CA HIS A 50 5.47 1.25 -5.20
C HIS A 50 4.80 0.03 -5.83
N LEU A 51 3.76 -0.54 -5.21
CA LEU A 51 3.02 -1.65 -5.83
C LEU A 51 1.85 -1.15 -6.68
N HIS A 52 1.91 -1.52 -7.94
CA HIS A 52 0.92 -1.23 -8.96
C HIS A 52 -0.16 -2.32 -9.00
N ASP A 53 -1.30 -2.02 -9.61
CA ASP A 53 -2.27 -3.06 -9.95
C ASP A 53 -1.68 -4.04 -10.97
N GLU A 54 -2.04 -5.31 -10.81
CA GLU A 54 -1.73 -6.36 -11.77
C GLU A 54 -3.03 -7.00 -12.27
N LYS A 55 -2.92 -7.93 -13.22
CA LYS A 55 -4.09 -8.66 -13.70
C LYS A 55 -4.73 -9.44 -12.53
N GLY A 56 -5.95 -9.06 -12.17
CA GLY A 56 -6.70 -9.68 -11.07
C GLY A 56 -6.30 -9.21 -9.67
N ILE A 57 -5.38 -8.25 -9.55
CA ILE A 57 -4.92 -7.70 -8.26
C ILE A 57 -5.09 -6.19 -8.27
N SER A 58 -5.87 -5.67 -7.31
CA SER A 58 -5.99 -4.23 -7.06
C SER A 58 -5.15 -3.87 -5.85
N ASN A 59 -4.08 -3.11 -6.06
CA ASN A 59 -3.27 -2.55 -4.99
C ASN A 59 -3.51 -1.05 -4.82
N PHE A 60 -3.85 -0.32 -5.88
CA PHE A 60 -4.24 1.08 -5.76
C PHE A 60 -5.56 1.21 -4.98
N GLY A 61 -5.62 2.12 -4.02
CA GLY A 61 -6.83 2.33 -3.23
C GLY A 61 -6.58 2.70 -1.77
N MET A 62 -7.67 2.69 -1.02
CA MET A 62 -7.71 2.96 0.41
C MET A 62 -8.17 1.71 1.15
N PHE A 63 -7.53 1.41 2.28
CA PHE A 63 -7.88 0.29 3.15
C PHE A 63 -7.76 0.74 4.61
N THR A 64 -8.77 0.48 5.42
CA THR A 64 -8.74 0.86 6.84
C THR A 64 -8.53 -0.37 7.71
N ARG A 65 -7.57 -0.30 8.63
CA ARG A 65 -7.38 -1.32 9.68
C ARG A 65 -7.06 -0.67 11.01
N GLY A 66 -7.88 -0.97 12.01
CA GLY A 66 -7.81 -0.30 13.30
C GLY A 66 -8.05 1.20 13.13
N VAL A 67 -7.17 2.02 13.70
CA VAL A 67 -7.25 3.49 13.63
C VAL A 67 -6.58 4.10 12.39
N THR A 68 -5.90 3.28 11.58
CA THR A 68 -5.10 3.76 10.46
C THR A 68 -5.80 3.50 9.14
N GLN A 69 -5.94 4.55 8.34
CA GLN A 69 -6.30 4.46 6.94
C GLN A 69 -5.03 4.38 6.09
N TYR A 70 -4.89 3.29 5.35
CA TYR A 70 -3.77 3.02 4.46
C TYR A 70 -4.15 3.42 3.05
N ILE A 71 -3.25 4.10 2.34
CA ILE A 71 -3.52 4.63 1.00
C ILE A 71 -2.36 4.27 0.09
N ASN A 72 -2.61 3.40 -0.87
CA ASN A 72 -1.66 3.15 -1.97
C ASN A 72 -1.99 4.12 -3.12
N CYS A 73 -1.12 5.12 -3.31
CA CYS A 73 -1.24 6.17 -4.32
C CYS A 73 -0.38 5.92 -5.57
N SER A 74 -0.07 4.66 -5.90
CA SER A 74 0.65 4.31 -7.13
C SER A 74 -0.09 4.79 -8.38
N CYS A 75 0.48 5.79 -9.06
CA CYS A 75 -0.15 6.49 -10.18
C CYS A 75 -0.01 5.76 -11.52
N CYS A 76 1.08 5.03 -11.72
CA CYS A 76 1.32 4.31 -12.97
C CYS A 76 0.75 2.89 -12.92
N ASN A 77 0.69 2.22 -14.06
CA ASN A 77 0.58 0.76 -14.16
C ASN A 77 1.96 0.11 -14.36
N LEU A 78 2.00 -1.22 -14.46
CA LEU A 78 3.24 -1.99 -14.72
C LEU A 78 3.96 -1.60 -16.02
N ALA A 79 3.27 -0.99 -16.98
CA ALA A 79 3.87 -0.48 -18.23
C ALA A 79 4.35 0.97 -18.09
N ALA A 80 4.51 1.47 -16.86
CA ALA A 80 4.91 2.83 -16.52
C ALA A 80 4.01 3.94 -17.11
N LYS A 81 2.77 3.61 -17.50
CA LYS A 81 1.80 4.61 -17.98
C LYS A 81 0.96 5.11 -16.81
N LEU A 82 0.75 6.43 -16.76
CA LEU A 82 -0.20 7.05 -15.83
C LEU A 82 -1.58 6.42 -16.02
N LYS A 83 -2.15 5.90 -14.94
CA LYS A 83 -3.44 5.19 -14.92
C LYS A 83 -4.34 5.73 -13.81
N ASN A 84 -3.79 5.92 -12.62
CA ASN A 84 -4.56 6.27 -11.44
C ASN A 84 -4.37 7.75 -11.09
N ASN A 85 -5.45 8.38 -10.63
CA ASN A 85 -5.41 9.73 -10.09
C ASN A 85 -4.99 9.70 -8.62
N GLY A 86 -4.51 10.83 -8.11
CA GLY A 86 -4.25 10.99 -6.67
C GLY A 86 -5.53 11.02 -5.85
N PHE A 87 -5.39 10.89 -4.54
CA PHE A 87 -6.49 11.06 -3.58
C PHE A 87 -6.44 12.45 -2.95
N VAL A 88 -7.61 13.06 -2.78
CA VAL A 88 -7.79 14.23 -1.92
C VAL A 88 -8.33 13.71 -0.59
N ILE A 89 -7.72 14.12 0.51
CA ILE A 89 -8.03 13.60 1.85
C ILE A 89 -8.23 14.78 2.79
N GLU A 90 -9.25 14.67 3.65
CA GLU A 90 -9.57 15.62 4.72
C GLU A 90 -9.27 14.97 6.07
N LEU A 91 -8.71 15.74 7.02
CA LEU A 91 -8.08 15.25 8.25
C LEU A 91 -8.69 15.82 9.53
#